data_AF-A0A258LSR2-F1
#
_entry.id   AF-A0A258LSR2-F1
#
_cell.length_a   1.000
_cell.length_b   1.000
_cell.length_c   1.000
_cell.angle_alpha   90.00
_cell.angle_beta   90.00
_cell.angle_gamma   90.00
#
_symmetry.space_group_name_H-M   'P 1'
#
loop_
_entity.id
_entity.type
_entity.pdbx_description
1 polymer ?
#
loop_
_entity_poly.entity_id
_entity_poly.type
_entity_poly.pdbx_seq_one_letter_code
_entity_poly.pdbx_strand_id
1 'polypeptide(L)'
;MQLTAFSPVTGAMSSFEAQALLLDDPRVHPAEDALQQLGHALMNEVLDVFSETALEDFQSTICESLIGAFHSAAQRIEREADKARDDLNRFARDFDGSEIADTEMQAATQKARAADVATLAIEMVRDAA
;
A
#
# COMPACT_ATOMS: atom_id res chain seq x y z
N MET A 1 -33.41 24.35 13.91
CA MET A 1 -32.71 23.34 14.73
C MET A 1 -31.59 22.78 13.84
N GLN A 2 -30.37 23.28 13.99
CA GLN A 2 -29.22 22.80 13.23
C GLN A 2 -28.73 21.52 13.91
N LEU A 3 -28.79 20.39 13.20
CA LEU A 3 -28.18 19.15 13.64
C LEU A 3 -26.67 19.31 13.50
N THR A 4 -26.00 19.55 14.62
CA THR A 4 -24.55 19.44 14.71
C THR A 4 -24.17 18.00 14.38
N ALA A 5 -23.52 17.80 13.24
CA ALA A 5 -22.94 16.52 12.88
C ALA A 5 -21.99 16.08 14.00
N PHE A 6 -22.20 14.89 14.54
CA PHE A 6 -21.28 14.29 15.49
C PHE A 6 -19.94 14.08 14.78
N SER A 7 -18.94 14.86 15.16
CA SER A 7 -17.56 14.61 14.74
C SER A 7 -17.06 13.39 15.52
N PRO A 8 -16.56 12.32 14.85
CA PRO A 8 -16.01 11.18 15.55
C PRO A 8 -14.82 11.59 16.42
N VAL A 9 -14.73 10.99 17.61
CA VAL A 9 -13.74 11.31 18.67
C VAL A 9 -12.29 11.07 18.20
N THR A 10 -12.10 10.32 17.12
CA THR A 10 -10.81 9.97 16.52
C THR A 10 -10.41 10.81 15.30
N GLY A 11 -11.19 11.84 14.94
CA GLY A 11 -10.99 12.56 13.67
C GLY A 11 -11.61 11.83 12.47
N ALA A 12 -11.67 12.49 11.31
CA ALA A 12 -12.13 11.86 10.07
C ALA A 12 -11.06 10.87 9.59
N MET A 13 -11.43 9.62 9.36
CA MET A 13 -10.52 8.61 8.80
C MET A 13 -10.12 8.99 7.37
N SER A 14 -8.85 8.77 7.05
CA SER A 14 -8.35 8.92 5.68
C SER A 14 -8.88 7.81 4.77
N SER A 15 -8.76 7.98 3.45
CA SER A 15 -9.23 6.96 2.49
C SER A 15 -8.41 5.68 2.64
N PHE A 16 -7.10 5.82 2.85
CA PHE A 16 -6.20 4.71 3.10
C PHE A 16 -6.54 3.96 4.39
N GLU A 17 -6.78 4.67 5.49
CA GLU A 17 -7.18 4.06 6.76
C GLU A 17 -8.52 3.32 6.65
N ALA A 18 -9.49 3.91 5.95
CA ALA A 18 -10.77 3.26 5.69
C ALA A 18 -10.58 1.96 4.89
N GLN A 19 -9.71 1.97 3.87
CA GLN A 19 -9.44 0.81 3.04
C GLN A 19 -8.67 -0.29 3.80
N ALA A 20 -7.68 0.08 4.61
CA ALA A 20 -6.96 -0.85 5.47
C ALA A 20 -7.88 -1.51 6.50
N LEU A 21 -8.82 -0.76 7.07
CA LEU A 21 -9.85 -1.28 7.96
C LEU A 21 -10.81 -2.23 7.24
N LEU A 22 -11.26 -1.89 6.03
CA LEU A 22 -12.12 -2.75 5.21
C LEU A 22 -11.45 -4.08 4.85
N LEU A 23 -10.14 -4.05 4.64
CA LEU A 23 -9.33 -5.24 4.37
C LEU A 23 -8.95 -6.00 5.64
N ASP A 24 -9.27 -5.49 6.83
CA ASP A 24 -9.05 -6.16 8.12
C ASP A 24 -7.60 -6.64 8.28
N ASP A 25 -6.65 -5.77 7.92
CA ASP A 25 -5.23 -6.00 8.17
C ASP A 25 -4.86 -5.43 9.55
N PRO A 26 -4.59 -6.27 10.57
CA PRO A 26 -4.43 -5.83 11.96
C PRO A 26 -3.09 -5.15 12.24
N ARG A 27 -2.20 -5.07 11.25
CA ARG A 27 -0.87 -4.45 11.39
C ARG A 27 -1.02 -2.93 11.50
N VAL A 28 -0.03 -2.29 12.13
CA VAL A 28 0.05 -0.82 12.19
C VAL A 28 0.49 -0.30 10.82
N HIS A 29 -0.33 0.56 10.22
CA HIS A 29 -0.03 1.21 8.95
C HIS A 29 0.51 2.62 9.16
N PRO A 30 1.41 3.12 8.30
CA PRO A 30 1.77 4.53 8.29
C PRO A 30 0.55 5.42 8.03
N ALA A 31 0.55 6.63 8.58
CA ALA A 31 -0.50 7.61 8.27
C ALA A 31 -0.44 8.02 6.79
N GLU A 32 -1.60 8.38 6.23
CA GLU A 32 -1.75 8.72 4.81
C GLU A 32 -0.90 9.93 4.39
N ASP A 33 -0.80 10.93 5.28
CA ASP A 33 0.02 12.13 5.09
C ASP A 33 1.53 11.81 5.13
N ALA A 34 1.94 10.87 5.98
CA ALA A 34 3.33 10.42 6.05
C ALA A 34 3.76 9.69 4.78
N LEU A 35 2.87 8.89 4.16
CA LEU A 35 3.15 8.23 2.87
C LEU A 35 3.33 9.25 1.74
N GLN A 36 2.43 10.23 1.65
CA GLN A 36 2.51 11.30 0.66
C GLN A 36 3.77 12.17 0.87
N GLN A 37 4.04 12.55 2.12
CA GLN A 37 5.23 13.32 2.47
C GLN A 37 6.52 12.58 2.13
N LEU A 38 6.56 11.25 2.26
CA LEU A 38 7.72 10.46 1.86
C LEU A 38 8.00 10.60 0.36
N GLY A 39 6.98 10.47 -0.51
CA GLY A 39 7.12 10.64 -1.95
C GLY A 39 7.66 12.02 -2.31
N HIS A 40 7.03 13.08 -1.78
CA HIS A 40 7.49 14.45 -1.98
C HIS A 40 8.92 14.69 -1.47
N ALA A 41 9.26 14.20 -0.27
CA ALA A 41 10.56 14.42 0.33
C ALA A 41 11.68 13.77 -0.47
N LEU A 42 11.48 12.55 -0.96
CA LEU A 42 12.46 11.85 -1.79
C LEU A 42 12.73 12.62 -3.09
N MET A 43 11.67 13.10 -3.76
CA MET A 43 11.82 13.80 -5.02
C MET A 43 12.40 15.20 -4.84
N ASN A 44 11.93 15.96 -3.84
CA ASN A 44 12.47 17.28 -3.54
C ASN A 44 13.97 17.20 -3.22
N GLU A 45 14.40 16.27 -2.35
CA GLU A 45 15.82 16.13 -2.03
C GLU A 45 16.66 15.76 -3.26
N VAL A 46 16.17 14.86 -4.12
CA VAL A 46 16.85 14.51 -5.38
C VAL A 46 17.00 15.72 -6.29
N LEU A 47 15.92 16.48 -6.48
CA LEU A 47 15.93 17.66 -7.34
C LEU A 47 16.80 18.77 -6.75
N ASP A 48 16.71 19.05 -5.45
CA ASP A 48 17.48 20.08 -4.76
C ASP A 48 18.98 19.80 -4.80
N VAL A 49 19.40 18.53 -4.68
CA VAL A 49 20.81 18.13 -4.72
C VAL A 49 21.38 18.09 -6.13
N PHE A 50 20.57 17.73 -7.14
CA PHE A 50 21.06 17.54 -8.51
C PHE A 50 20.95 18.78 -9.39
N SER A 51 19.97 19.65 -9.14
CA SER A 51 19.81 20.90 -9.89
C SER A 51 21.06 21.77 -9.77
N GLU A 52 21.43 22.45 -10.86
CA GLU A 52 22.62 23.30 -10.95
C GLU A 52 23.95 22.55 -10.73
N THR A 53 23.94 21.22 -10.85
CA THR A 53 25.15 20.38 -10.79
C THR A 53 25.36 19.63 -12.10
N ALA A 54 26.51 18.94 -12.21
CA ALA A 54 26.77 18.04 -13.34
C ALA A 54 25.78 16.86 -13.46
N LEU A 55 24.94 16.63 -12.45
CA LEU A 55 23.91 15.59 -12.46
C LEU A 55 22.57 16.06 -13.05
N GLU A 56 22.37 17.36 -13.24
CA GLU A 56 21.13 17.92 -13.79
C GLU A 56 20.81 17.31 -15.18
N ASP A 57 21.84 17.08 -16.01
CA ASP A 57 21.72 16.41 -17.33
C ASP A 57 21.11 15.00 -17.26
N PHE A 58 21.19 14.34 -16.09
CA PHE A 58 20.69 12.97 -15.86
C PHE A 58 19.45 12.94 -14.95
N GLN A 59 18.99 14.09 -14.47
CA GLN A 59 17.95 14.18 -13.45
C GLN A 59 16.65 13.50 -13.84
N SER A 60 16.17 13.69 -15.08
CA SER A 60 14.95 13.04 -15.59
C SER A 60 15.05 11.52 -15.51
N THR A 61 16.14 10.95 -16.03
CA THR A 61 16.38 9.50 -16.02
C THR A 61 16.40 8.94 -14.60
N ILE A 62 16.99 9.66 -13.65
CA ILE A 62 17.06 9.22 -12.25
C ILE A 62 15.67 9.29 -11.59
N CYS A 63 14.94 10.39 -11.78
CA CYS A 63 13.58 10.56 -11.28
C CYS A 63 12.63 9.48 -11.81
N GLU A 64 12.64 9.25 -13.12
CA GLU A 64 11.86 8.19 -13.77
C GLU A 64 12.23 6.81 -13.23
N SER A 65 13.51 6.55 -12.96
CA SER A 65 13.96 5.29 -12.38
C SER A 65 13.45 5.09 -10.94
N LEU A 66 13.41 6.14 -10.13
CA LEU A 66 12.88 6.09 -8.77
C LEU A 66 11.37 5.84 -8.76
N ILE A 67 10.61 6.59 -9.56
CA ILE A 67 9.15 6.39 -9.72
C ILE A 67 8.88 4.97 -10.26
N GLY A 68 9.66 4.54 -11.26
CA GLY A 68 9.59 3.19 -11.82
C GLY A 68 9.88 2.09 -10.79
N ALA A 69 10.75 2.34 -9.82
CA ALA A 69 11.03 1.39 -8.74
C ALA A 69 9.81 1.20 -7.83
N PHE A 70 9.11 2.27 -7.44
CA PHE A 70 7.87 2.15 -6.66
C PHE A 70 6.76 1.44 -7.44
N HIS A 71 6.60 1.78 -8.72
CA HIS A 71 5.65 1.08 -9.61
C HIS A 71 5.95 -0.43 -9.69
N SER A 72 7.22 -0.78 -9.92
CA SER A 72 7.66 -2.18 -9.98
C SER A 72 7.46 -2.91 -8.65
N ALA A 73 7.70 -2.24 -7.52
CA ALA A 73 7.46 -2.79 -6.18
C ALA A 73 5.96 -3.07 -5.96
N ALA A 74 5.08 -2.13 -6.26
CA ALA A 74 3.63 -2.30 -6.16
C ALA A 74 3.15 -3.51 -6.97
N GLN A 75 3.57 -3.63 -8.24
CA GLN A 75 3.22 -4.77 -9.08
C GLN A 75 3.72 -6.12 -8.53
N ARG A 76 4.89 -6.14 -7.89
CA ARG A 76 5.41 -7.37 -7.27
C ARG A 76 4.58 -7.79 -6.07
N ILE A 77 4.14 -6.83 -5.26
CA ILE A 77 3.29 -7.07 -4.08
C ILE A 77 1.89 -7.51 -4.53
N GLU A 78 1.32 -6.86 -5.55
CA GLU A 78 0.04 -7.25 -6.15
C GLU A 78 0.06 -8.71 -6.63
N ARG A 79 1.15 -9.14 -7.29
CA ARG A 79 1.32 -10.55 -7.69
C ARG A 79 1.35 -11.52 -6.50
N GLU A 80 1.85 -11.10 -5.34
CA GLU A 80 1.77 -11.92 -4.12
C GLU A 80 0.35 -12.01 -3.57
N ALA A 81 -0.45 -10.93 -3.71
CA ALA A 81 -1.87 -10.93 -3.38
C ALA A 81 -2.64 -11.89 -4.29
N ASP A 82 -2.40 -11.84 -5.60
CA ASP A 82 -3.03 -12.72 -6.59
C ASP A 82 -2.71 -14.19 -6.33
N LYS A 83 -1.44 -14.50 -6.06
CA LYS A 83 -1.03 -15.85 -5.67
C LYS A 83 -1.75 -16.33 -4.41
N ALA A 84 -1.91 -15.47 -3.41
CA ALA A 84 -2.65 -15.81 -2.20
C ALA A 84 -4.15 -16.05 -2.48
N ARG A 85 -4.76 -15.31 -3.42
CA ARG A 85 -6.14 -15.54 -3.88
C ARG A 85 -6.28 -16.85 -4.66
N ASP A 86 -5.29 -17.21 -5.47
CA ASP A 86 -5.26 -18.51 -6.14
C ASP A 86 -5.18 -19.66 -5.13
N ASP A 87 -4.37 -19.51 -4.08
CA ASP A 87 -4.31 -20.46 -2.97
C ASP A 87 -5.66 -20.57 -2.25
N LEU A 88 -6.36 -19.46 -1.98
CA LEU A 88 -7.71 -19.47 -1.40
C LEU A 88 -8.72 -20.21 -2.28
N ASN A 89 -8.69 -19.97 -3.59
CA ASN A 89 -9.57 -20.65 -4.53
C ASN A 89 -9.30 -22.17 -4.56
N ARG A 90 -8.04 -22.59 -4.39
CA ARG A 90 -7.70 -24.01 -4.24
C ARG A 90 -8.23 -24.56 -2.93
N PHE A 91 -7.93 -23.91 -1.80
CA PHE A 91 -8.38 -24.35 -0.48
C PHE A 91 -9.90 -24.46 -0.39
N ALA A 92 -10.64 -23.51 -0.96
CA ALA A 92 -12.09 -23.54 -0.98
C ALA A 92 -12.67 -24.74 -1.76
N ARG A 93 -11.98 -25.19 -2.82
CA ARG A 93 -12.40 -26.35 -3.62
C ARG A 93 -12.08 -27.68 -2.91
N ASP A 94 -10.92 -27.74 -2.26
CA ASP A 94 -10.39 -28.95 -1.65
C ASP A 94 -10.71 -29.03 -0.14
N PHE A 95 -11.57 -28.15 0.36
CA PHE A 95 -11.85 -28.01 1.79
C PHE A 95 -12.44 -29.29 2.38
N ASP A 96 -11.71 -29.91 3.31
CA ASP A 96 -12.08 -31.16 3.96
C ASP A 96 -12.68 -30.98 5.37
N GLY A 97 -12.78 -29.74 5.84
CA GLY A 97 -13.30 -29.41 7.17
C GLY A 97 -12.31 -29.62 8.31
N SER A 98 -11.03 -29.91 8.02
CA SER A 98 -10.00 -30.03 9.05
C SER A 98 -9.62 -28.65 9.62
N GLU A 99 -9.22 -28.63 10.89
CA GLU A 99 -8.69 -27.41 11.54
C GLU A 99 -7.44 -26.86 10.84
N ILE A 100 -6.65 -27.77 10.25
CA ILE A 100 -5.47 -27.40 9.44
C ILE A 100 -5.93 -26.65 8.18
N ALA A 101 -6.89 -27.19 7.43
CA ALA A 101 -7.42 -26.53 6.24
C ALA A 101 -8.04 -25.16 6.55
N ASP A 102 -8.74 -25.03 7.69
CA ASP A 102 -9.27 -23.74 8.14
C ASP A 102 -8.16 -22.73 8.45
N THR A 103 -7.11 -23.16 9.16
CA THR A 103 -5.96 -22.31 9.49
C THR A 103 -5.22 -21.85 8.23
N GLU A 104 -5.02 -22.74 7.25
CA GLU A 104 -4.38 -22.41 5.97
C GLU A 104 -5.22 -21.40 5.16
N MET A 105 -6.55 -21.54 5.16
CA MET A 105 -7.45 -20.60 4.50
C MET A 105 -7.41 -19.21 5.16
N GLN A 106 -7.38 -19.15 6.49
CA GLN A 106 -7.24 -17.89 7.24
C GLN A 106 -5.89 -17.22 6.94
N ALA A 107 -4.80 -17.98 6.91
CA ALA A 107 -3.46 -17.47 6.61
C ALA A 107 -3.37 -16.89 5.19
N ALA A 108 -3.92 -17.58 4.19
CA ALA A 108 -3.95 -17.09 2.82
C ALA A 108 -4.84 -15.83 2.67
N THR A 109 -5.94 -15.76 3.44
CA THR A 109 -6.82 -14.58 3.49
C THR A 109 -6.08 -13.37 4.03
N GLN A 110 -5.40 -13.52 5.17
CA GLN A 110 -4.59 -12.47 5.77
C GLN A 110 -3.47 -12.05 4.82
N LYS A 111 -2.79 -13.00 4.16
CA LYS A 111 -1.71 -12.70 3.20
C LYS A 111 -2.23 -11.85 2.03
N ALA A 112 -3.38 -12.19 1.44
CA ALA A 112 -3.94 -11.44 0.33
C ALA A 112 -4.28 -9.99 0.74
N ARG A 113 -5.01 -9.83 1.84
CA ARG A 113 -5.40 -8.52 2.39
C ARG A 113 -4.19 -7.67 2.76
N ALA A 114 -3.21 -8.28 3.40
CA ALA A 114 -1.95 -7.65 3.78
C ALA A 114 -1.16 -7.12 2.59
N ALA A 115 -1.16 -7.85 1.48
CA ALA A 115 -0.52 -7.43 0.24
C ALA A 115 -1.30 -6.30 -0.44
N ASP A 116 -2.64 -6.34 -0.41
CA ASP A 116 -3.47 -5.24 -0.96
C ASP A 116 -3.23 -3.91 -0.26
N VAL A 117 -3.21 -3.90 1.08
CA VAL A 117 -2.93 -2.68 1.84
C VAL A 117 -1.51 -2.17 1.55
N ALA A 118 -0.54 -3.08 1.44
CA ALA A 118 0.83 -2.72 1.10
C ALA A 118 0.96 -2.15 -0.32
N THR A 119 0.25 -2.72 -1.31
CA THR A 119 0.19 -2.17 -2.67
C THR A 119 -0.32 -0.73 -2.63
N LEU A 120 -1.47 -0.51 -1.99
CA LEU A 120 -2.06 0.83 -1.86
C LEU A 120 -1.07 1.82 -1.24
N ALA A 121 -0.41 1.45 -0.15
CA ALA A 121 0.56 2.34 0.52
C ALA A 121 1.73 2.72 -0.40
N ILE A 122 2.27 1.76 -1.17
CA ILE A 122 3.36 2.03 -2.12
C ILE A 122 2.90 2.88 -3.30
N GLU A 123 1.67 2.68 -3.77
CA GLU A 123 1.10 3.54 -4.81
C GLU A 123 0.93 4.98 -4.34
N MET A 124 0.56 5.21 -3.08
CA MET A 124 0.50 6.56 -2.53
C MET A 124 1.87 7.25 -2.49
N VAL A 125 2.93 6.52 -2.13
CA VAL A 125 4.31 7.06 -2.18
C VAL A 125 4.69 7.38 -3.62
N ARG A 126 4.38 6.50 -4.57
CA ARG A 126 4.64 6.68 -6.00
C ARG A 126 3.91 7.89 -6.56
N ASP A 127 2.63 8.04 -6.26
CA ASP A 127 1.77 9.07 -6.85
C ASP A 127 2.08 10.47 -6.28
N ALA A 128 2.68 10.54 -5.10
CA ALA A 128 3.22 11.78 -4.52
C ALA A 128 4.64 12.13 -5.01
N ALA A 129 5.37 11.18 -5.58
CA ALA A 129 6.70 11.37 -6.16
C ALA A 129 6.59 11.90 -7.61
#